data_AF-Q78DU1-F1
#
_entry.id   AF-Q78DU1-F1
#
_cell.length_a   1.000
_cell.length_b   1.000
_cell.length_c   1.000
_cell.angle_alpha   90.00
_cell.angle_beta   90.00
_cell.angle_gamma   90.00
#
_symmetry.space_group_name_H-M   'P 1'
#
loop_
_entity.id
_entity.type
_entity.pdbx_description
1 polymer ?
#
loop_
_entity_poly.entity_id
_entity_poly.type
_entity_poly.pdbx_seq_one_letter_code
_entity_poly.pdbx_strand_id
1 'polypeptide(L)'
;KEAAESRVSLPCVSDVCSWDVQPTRPVKVQVKQLQGMSLTRKVHPSTTVWELKGEIEKEWCIPRYQQRLALQDNPSNLPALRDGDSLAAHGLFYDIVLLLLCTEPQE
;
A
#
# COMPACT_ATOMS: atom_id res chain seq x y z
N LYS A 1 -3.10 -15.64 3.49
CA LYS A 1 -2.36 -16.74 2.82
C LYS A 1 -3.33 -17.92 2.70
N GLU A 2 -4.31 -17.82 1.80
CA GLU A 2 -5.32 -18.87 1.58
C GLU A 2 -6.11 -18.48 0.34
N ALA A 3 -5.86 -19.17 -0.78
CA ALA A 3 -6.64 -19.07 -2.02
C ALA A 3 -6.31 -20.21 -2.99
N ALA A 4 -5.16 -20.87 -2.81
CA ALA A 4 -4.66 -21.87 -3.75
C ALA A 4 -5.00 -23.34 -3.41
N GLU A 5 -5.64 -23.64 -2.27
CA GLU A 5 -5.77 -25.04 -1.82
C GLU A 5 -6.98 -25.80 -2.39
N SER A 6 -7.84 -25.17 -3.20
CA SER A 6 -9.09 -25.78 -3.69
C SER A 6 -9.17 -25.88 -5.23
N ARG A 7 -8.07 -26.19 -5.93
CA ARG A 7 -8.08 -26.39 -7.40
C ARG A 7 -7.32 -27.62 -7.92
N VAL A 8 -7.04 -28.62 -7.08
CA VAL A 8 -6.26 -29.80 -7.50
C VAL A 8 -7.15 -30.92 -8.09
N SER A 9 -8.46 -30.72 -8.24
CA SER A 9 -9.40 -31.79 -8.66
C SER A 9 -9.83 -31.75 -10.14
N LEU A 10 -9.27 -30.86 -10.96
CA LEU A 10 -9.63 -30.78 -12.38
C LEU A 10 -8.63 -31.56 -13.25
N PRO A 11 -9.09 -32.50 -14.12
CA PRO A 11 -8.23 -33.38 -14.91
C PRO A 11 -7.37 -32.64 -15.96
N CYS A 12 -7.63 -31.36 -16.19
CA CYS A 12 -6.84 -30.48 -17.07
C CYS A 12 -5.75 -29.67 -16.34
N VAL A 13 -5.63 -29.80 -15.01
CA VAL A 13 -4.69 -29.05 -14.18
C VAL A 13 -3.68 -29.97 -13.47
N SER A 14 -3.86 -31.30 -13.56
CA SER A 14 -3.01 -32.32 -12.91
C SER A 14 -1.56 -32.33 -13.40
N ASP A 15 -1.33 -31.97 -14.66
CA ASP A 15 -0.01 -32.00 -15.30
C ASP A 15 0.66 -30.61 -15.36
N VAL A 16 0.02 -29.59 -14.77
CA VAL A 16 0.56 -28.23 -14.74
C VAL A 16 1.42 -28.06 -13.49
N CYS A 17 2.73 -27.94 -13.68
CA CYS A 17 3.60 -27.46 -12.63
C CYS A 17 3.14 -26.05 -12.22
N SER A 18 2.76 -25.87 -10.96
CA SER A 18 2.50 -24.55 -10.39
C SER A 18 3.70 -23.66 -10.69
N TRP A 19 3.45 -22.52 -11.35
CA TRP A 19 4.52 -21.57 -11.62
C TRP A 19 5.12 -21.12 -10.30
N ASP A 20 6.43 -21.24 -10.16
CA ASP A 20 7.17 -20.66 -9.04
C ASP A 20 7.19 -19.15 -9.22
N VAL A 21 6.09 -18.51 -8.80
CA VAL A 21 5.95 -17.06 -8.87
C VAL A 21 6.83 -16.44 -7.80
N GLN A 22 7.93 -15.83 -8.24
CA GLN A 22 8.84 -15.13 -7.35
C GLN A 22 8.10 -14.01 -6.61
N PRO A 23 8.30 -13.87 -5.29
CA PRO A 23 7.64 -12.83 -4.52
C PRO A 23 8.03 -11.45 -5.05
N THR A 24 7.07 -10.51 -5.03
CA THR A 24 7.31 -9.13 -5.45
C THR A 24 8.45 -8.51 -4.68
N ARG A 25 9.31 -7.73 -5.34
CA ARG A 25 10.39 -7.01 -4.67
C ARG A 25 9.83 -5.95 -3.72
N PRO A 26 10.49 -5.65 -2.58
CA PRO A 26 10.12 -4.53 -1.74
C PRO A 26 10.31 -3.21 -2.49
N VAL A 27 9.36 -2.30 -2.31
CA VAL A 27 9.32 -0.98 -2.94
C VAL A 27 9.63 0.10 -1.90
N LYS A 28 10.16 1.23 -2.35
CA LYS A 28 10.39 2.39 -1.48
C LYS A 28 9.20 3.35 -1.57
N VAL A 29 8.55 3.60 -0.45
CA VAL A 29 7.50 4.60 -0.32
C VAL A 29 8.05 5.81 0.42
N GLN A 30 8.01 6.98 -0.21
CA GLN A 30 8.31 8.25 0.42
C GLN A 30 7.01 8.97 0.74
N VAL A 31 6.74 9.22 2.02
CA VAL A 31 5.62 10.03 2.46
C VAL A 31 6.11 11.46 2.66
N LYS A 32 5.49 12.44 2.00
CA LYS A 32 5.80 13.86 2.12
C LYS A 32 4.65 14.58 2.80
N GLN A 33 4.97 15.33 3.84
CA GLN A 33 4.03 16.20 4.52
C GLN A 33 4.07 17.60 3.92
N LEU A 34 2.95 18.32 3.99
CA LEU A 34 2.88 19.73 3.57
C LEU A 34 3.81 20.66 4.37
N GLN A 35 4.19 20.26 5.59
CA GLN A 35 5.10 21.00 6.46
C GLN A 35 6.58 20.85 6.05
N GLY A 36 6.87 20.15 4.95
CA GLY A 36 8.24 19.94 4.43
C GLY A 36 8.96 18.73 5.01
N MET A 37 8.33 17.95 5.89
CA MET A 37 8.87 16.71 6.41
C MET A 37 8.68 15.57 5.39
N SER A 38 9.65 14.67 5.27
CA SER A 38 9.52 13.49 4.44
C SER A 38 10.04 12.24 5.14
N LEU A 39 9.28 11.16 5.05
CA LEU A 39 9.61 9.86 5.62
C LEU A 39 9.76 8.85 4.49
N THR A 40 10.85 8.09 4.51
CA THR A 40 11.09 7.04 3.52
C THR A 40 11.03 5.67 4.18
N ARG A 41 10.15 4.79 3.70
CA ARG A 41 9.99 3.43 4.21
C ARG A 41 10.08 2.40 3.09
N LYS A 42 10.75 1.28 3.34
CA LYS A 42 10.72 0.11 2.46
C LYS A 42 9.56 -0.78 2.89
N VAL A 43 8.62 -1.01 1.98
CA VAL A 43 7.40 -1.80 2.22
C VAL A 43 7.19 -2.77 1.07
N HIS A 44 6.37 -3.81 1.29
CA HIS A 44 6.00 -4.73 0.23
C HIS A 44 4.77 -4.22 -0.52
N PRO A 45 4.60 -4.50 -1.81
CA PRO A 45 3.37 -4.18 -2.53
C PRO A 45 2.12 -4.81 -1.90
N SER A 46 2.28 -5.94 -1.20
CA SER A 46 1.18 -6.58 -0.45
C SER A 46 0.82 -5.88 0.87
N THR A 47 1.65 -4.94 1.35
CA THR A 47 1.39 -4.18 2.58
C THR A 47 0.18 -3.28 2.39
N THR A 48 -0.64 -3.19 3.43
CA THR A 48 -1.85 -2.37 3.45
C THR A 48 -1.55 -0.91 3.73
N VAL A 49 -2.43 -0.02 3.29
CA VAL A 49 -2.35 1.41 3.60
C VAL A 49 -2.48 1.64 5.11
N TRP A 50 -3.30 0.84 5.80
CA TRP A 50 -3.43 0.88 7.26
C TRP A 50 -2.10 0.63 8.01
N GLU A 51 -1.32 -0.37 7.57
CA GLU A 51 0.00 -0.65 8.15
C GLU A 51 0.96 0.54 7.94
N LEU A 52 0.95 1.15 6.75
CA LEU A 52 1.76 2.32 6.45
C LEU A 52 1.38 3.51 7.36
N LYS A 53 0.09 3.74 7.59
CA LYS A 53 -0.39 4.77 8.53
C LYS A 53 0.04 4.49 9.97
N GLY A 54 0.13 3.23 10.38
CA GLY A 54 0.65 2.85 11.69
C GLY A 54 2.14 3.18 11.88
N GLU A 55 2.94 3.04 10.83
CA GLU A 55 4.35 3.46 10.89
C GLU A 55 4.47 4.99 10.96
N ILE A 56 3.66 5.71 10.18
CA ILE A 56 3.60 7.19 10.23
C ILE A 56 3.16 7.68 11.62
N GLU A 57 2.18 7.02 12.25
CA GLU A 57 1.72 7.36 13.60
C GLU A 57 2.83 7.20 14.64
N LYS A 58 3.67 6.17 14.53
CA LYS A 58 4.81 5.98 15.44
C LYS A 58 5.90 7.04 15.25
N GLU A 59 6.12 7.49 14.02
CA GLU A 59 7.24 8.38 13.68
C GLU A 59 6.87 9.86 13.79
N TRP A 60 5.64 10.22 13.43
CA TRP A 60 5.14 11.60 13.40
C TRP A 60 4.09 11.89 14.46
N CYS A 61 3.66 10.90 15.25
CA CYS A 61 2.63 11.05 16.28
C CYS A 61 1.27 11.56 15.75
N ILE A 62 0.99 11.36 14.46
CA ILE A 62 -0.29 11.73 13.83
C ILE A 62 -1.22 10.51 13.90
N PRO A 63 -2.41 10.61 14.49
CA PRO A 63 -3.30 9.46 14.60
C PRO A 63 -3.82 9.02 13.22
N ARG A 64 -3.96 7.71 13.00
CA ARG A 64 -4.30 7.13 11.67
C ARG A 64 -5.54 7.74 11.01
N TYR A 65 -6.54 8.13 11.79
CA TYR A 65 -7.79 8.72 11.28
C TYR A 65 -7.62 10.15 10.76
N GLN A 66 -6.60 10.88 11.23
CA GLN A 66 -6.25 12.21 10.70
C GLN A 66 -5.34 12.11 9.48
N GLN A 67 -4.81 10.93 9.17
CA GLN A 67 -3.91 10.73 8.04
C GLN A 67 -4.68 10.42 6.76
N ARG A 68 -4.59 11.31 5.77
CA ARG A 68 -5.07 11.06 4.39
C ARG A 68 -3.88 10.97 3.44
N LEU A 69 -3.57 9.76 2.99
CA LEU A 69 -2.50 9.49 2.03
C LEU A 69 -3.03 9.62 0.61
N ALA A 70 -2.31 10.35 -0.24
CA ALA A 70 -2.66 10.57 -1.65
C ALA A 70 -1.43 10.46 -2.55
N LEU A 71 -1.63 10.15 -3.83
CA LEU A 71 -0.55 10.07 -4.82
C LEU A 71 -0.08 11.47 -5.21
N GLN A 72 1.24 11.74 -5.18
CA GLN A 72 1.77 13.04 -5.59
C GLN A 72 1.61 13.31 -7.11
N ASP A 73 1.57 12.26 -7.92
CA ASP A 73 1.65 12.33 -9.39
C ASP A 73 0.36 12.84 -10.07
N ASN A 74 -0.79 12.85 -9.38
CA ASN A 74 -2.07 13.27 -9.98
C ASN A 74 -2.73 14.42 -9.19
N PRO A 75 -2.43 15.69 -9.52
CA PRO A 75 -2.99 16.84 -8.82
C PRO A 75 -4.46 17.13 -9.16
N SER A 76 -5.04 16.53 -10.21
CA SER A 76 -6.39 16.86 -10.67
C SER A 76 -7.49 15.91 -10.17
N ASN A 77 -7.13 14.69 -9.75
CA ASN A 77 -8.01 13.75 -9.06
C ASN A 77 -7.12 12.92 -8.11
N LEU A 78 -6.82 13.43 -6.93
CA LEU A 78 -6.04 12.71 -5.92
C LEU A 78 -6.84 11.49 -5.43
N PRO A 79 -6.53 10.25 -5.87
CA PRO A 79 -7.19 9.09 -5.31
C PRO A 79 -6.58 8.91 -3.93
N ALA A 80 -7.31 9.26 -2.89
CA ALA A 80 -6.90 8.95 -1.53
C ALA A 80 -6.78 7.42 -1.43
N LEU A 81 -5.64 6.96 -0.92
CA LEU A 81 -5.42 5.54 -0.69
C LEU A 81 -6.38 5.08 0.42
N ARG A 82 -7.12 4.01 0.15
CA ARG A 82 -8.09 3.47 1.12
C ARG A 82 -7.36 2.57 2.10
N ASP A 83 -7.73 2.64 3.36
CA ASP A 83 -7.05 1.90 4.44
C ASP A 83 -7.05 0.39 4.26
N GLY A 84 -8.14 -0.15 3.71
CA GLY A 84 -8.30 -1.58 3.45
C GLY A 84 -7.60 -2.07 2.17
N ASP A 85 -7.13 -1.17 1.32
CA ASP A 85 -6.48 -1.54 0.07
C ASP A 85 -4.97 -1.75 0.30
N SER A 86 -4.39 -2.69 -0.45
CA SER A 86 -2.94 -2.86 -0.50
C SER A 86 -2.31 -1.87 -1.47
N LEU A 87 -1.01 -1.62 -1.31
CA LEU A 87 -0.26 -0.80 -2.27
C LEU A 87 -0.35 -1.38 -3.70
N ALA A 88 -0.31 -2.71 -3.83
CA ALA A 88 -0.48 -3.42 -5.10
C ALA A 88 -1.88 -3.21 -5.71
N ALA A 89 -2.94 -3.10 -4.90
CA ALA A 89 -4.29 -2.81 -5.39
C ALA A 89 -4.38 -1.44 -6.08
N HIS A 90 -3.54 -0.49 -5.65
CA HIS A 90 -3.38 0.81 -6.28
C HIS A 90 -2.31 0.84 -7.39
N GLY A 91 -1.79 -0.32 -7.80
CA GLY A 91 -0.76 -0.42 -8.85
C GLY A 91 0.64 0.01 -8.40
N LEU A 92 0.89 0.09 -7.09
CA LEU A 92 2.15 0.62 -6.55
C LEU A 92 3.20 -0.49 -6.44
N PHE A 93 3.87 -0.76 -7.56
CA PHE A 93 4.92 -1.79 -7.68
C PHE A 93 6.34 -1.23 -7.78
N TYR A 94 6.49 0.09 -7.76
CA TYR A 94 7.75 0.80 -7.89
C TYR A 94 7.86 1.90 -6.85
N ASP A 95 9.05 2.49 -6.76
CA ASP A 95 9.34 3.56 -5.82
C ASP A 95 8.40 4.75 -6.05
N ILE A 96 7.65 5.13 -5.03
CA ILE A 96 6.59 6.15 -5.15
C ILE A 96 6.65 7.18 -4.03
N VAL A 97 6.18 8.38 -4.36
CA VAL A 97 5.98 9.47 -3.41
C VAL A 97 4.50 9.70 -3.15
N LEU A 98 4.12 9.59 -1.88
CA LEU A 98 2.80 9.87 -1.35
C LEU A 98 2.80 11.22 -0.64
N LEU A 99 1.72 11.97 -0.76
CA LEU A 99 1.44 13.14 0.05
C LEU A 99 0.61 12.73 1.27
N LEU A 100 1.04 13.17 2.44
CA LEU A 100 0.25 13.12 3.67
C LEU A 100 -0.50 14.43 3.85
N LEU A 101 -1.83 14.34 3.80
CA LEU A 101 -2.76 15.41 4.14
C LEU A 101 -3.32 15.13 5.54
N CYS A 102 -3.27 16.11 6.43
CA CYS A 102 -3.96 16.03 7.72
C CYS A 102 -5.41 16.45 7.52
N THR A 103 -6.36 15.59 7.91
CA THR A 103 -7.78 15.94 7.93
C THR A 103 -8.24 16.13 9.36
N GLU A 104 -9.00 17.20 9.60
CA GLU A 104 -9.72 17.39 10.85
C GLU A 104 -10.83 16.34 10.96
N PRO A 105 -11.07 15.75 12.14
CA PRO A 105 -12.23 14.89 12.33
C PRO A 105 -13.47 15.73 12.02
N GLN A 106 -14.29 15.30 11.05
CA GLN A 106 -15.62 15.88 10.91
C GLN A 106 -16.43 15.45 12.14
N GLU A 107 -16.75 16.41 13.00
CA GLU A 107 -17.76 16.28 14.06
C GLU A 107 -19.16 16.04 13.47
#